data_AF-A0A328C786-F1
#
_entry.id   AF-A0A328C786-F1
#
_cell.length_a   1.000
_cell.length_b   1.000
_cell.length_c   1.000
_cell.angle_alpha   90.00
_cell.angle_beta   90.00
_cell.angle_gamma   90.00
#
_symmetry.space_group_name_H-M   'P 1'
#
loop_
_entity.id
_entity.type
_entity.pdbx_description
1 polymer ?
#
loop_
_entity_poly.entity_id
_entity_poly.type
_entity_poly.pdbx_seq_one_letter_code
_entity_poly.pdbx_strand_id
1 'polypeptide(L)'
;MVRLVGVFVLALWFSGCTDDLYAACTIDPDDPNLSACVQGGGGDSQASCVDKEQLQCQTRTCGKYQGSEPFCTIECSSDEDCPDGVCREFVMLSGVSHCVSNTVVQ
;
A
#
# COMPACT_ATOMS: atom_id res chain seq x y z
N MET A 1 19.49 -52.23 12.59
CA MET A 1 19.10 -51.21 13.57
C MET A 1 19.32 -49.84 12.93
N VAL A 2 18.26 -49.17 12.50
CA VAL A 2 18.31 -47.88 11.80
C VAL A 2 18.03 -46.78 12.82
N ARG A 3 19.01 -45.91 13.08
CA ARG A 3 18.81 -44.65 13.79
C ARG A 3 19.48 -43.53 13.01
N LEU A 4 18.83 -43.13 11.92
CA LEU A 4 19.07 -41.82 11.29
C LEU A 4 18.34 -40.79 12.16
N VAL A 5 19.08 -40.15 13.05
CA VAL A 5 18.64 -38.95 13.77
C VAL A 5 18.59 -37.82 12.74
N GLY A 6 17.44 -37.71 12.08
CA GLY A 6 17.16 -36.60 11.18
C GLY A 6 16.98 -35.33 12.01
N VAL A 7 18.03 -34.51 12.05
CA VAL A 7 17.97 -33.15 12.55
C VAL A 7 16.99 -32.37 11.66
N PHE A 8 15.75 -32.22 12.15
CA PHE A 8 14.76 -31.34 11.55
C PHE A 8 15.23 -29.91 11.80
N VAL A 9 15.99 -29.37 10.86
CA VAL A 9 16.32 -27.94 10.79
C VAL A 9 15.01 -27.22 10.50
N LEU A 10 14.29 -26.85 11.56
CA LEU A 10 13.24 -25.85 11.52
C LEU A 10 13.91 -24.53 11.10
N ALA A 11 13.95 -24.30 9.79
CA ALA A 11 14.27 -23.01 9.21
C ALA A 11 13.20 -22.03 9.71
N LEU A 12 13.52 -21.33 10.79
CA LEU A 12 12.87 -20.09 11.18
C LEU A 12 13.20 -19.07 10.09
N TRP A 13 12.40 -19.09 9.02
CA TRP A 13 12.24 -17.96 8.13
C TRP A 13 11.57 -16.84 8.94
N PHE A 14 12.34 -16.15 9.76
CA PHE A 14 12.05 -14.76 10.07
C PHE A 14 12.30 -14.01 8.77
N SER A 15 11.32 -14.02 7.87
CA SER A 15 11.18 -12.97 6.87
C SER A 15 11.13 -11.69 7.68
N GLY A 16 12.25 -10.97 7.74
CA GLY A 16 12.24 -9.59 8.19
C GLY A 16 11.18 -8.90 7.34
N CYS A 17 10.11 -8.44 7.98
CA CYS A 17 9.06 -7.67 7.35
C CYS A 17 9.70 -6.39 6.83
N THR A 18 10.15 -6.42 5.57
CA THR A 18 10.42 -5.20 4.84
C THR A 18 9.06 -4.55 4.68
N ASP A 19 8.88 -3.40 5.32
CA ASP A 19 7.72 -2.53 5.17
C ASP A 19 7.38 -2.47 3.67
N ASP A 20 6.22 -2.97 3.28
CA ASP A 20 5.74 -3.03 1.89
C ASP A 20 5.32 -1.67 1.35
N LEU A 21 5.62 -0.60 2.08
CA LEU A 21 5.33 0.75 1.69
C LEU A 21 5.91 1.05 0.30
N TYR A 22 5.04 1.55 -0.57
CA TYR A 22 5.25 1.79 -2.00
C TYR A 22 5.44 0.54 -2.88
N ALA A 23 5.31 -0.66 -2.35
CA ALA A 23 5.25 -1.86 -3.17
C ALA A 23 3.98 -1.83 -4.03
N ALA A 24 4.06 -2.39 -5.24
CA ALA A 24 2.91 -2.47 -6.13
C ALA A 24 1.81 -3.35 -5.51
N CYS A 25 0.56 -2.93 -5.64
CA CYS A 25 -0.61 -3.71 -5.24
C CYS A 25 -1.71 -3.63 -6.31
N THR A 26 -2.68 -4.52 -6.20
CA THR A 26 -3.86 -4.51 -7.08
C THR A 26 -5.06 -3.97 -6.31
N ILE A 27 -5.71 -2.94 -6.86
CA ILE A 27 -7.02 -2.49 -6.40
C ILE A 27 -8.09 -3.19 -7.23
N ASP A 28 -9.01 -3.87 -6.58
CA ASP A 28 -10.21 -4.42 -7.23
C ASP A 28 -11.29 -3.31 -7.26
N PRO A 29 -11.73 -2.85 -8.45
CA PRO A 29 -12.74 -1.81 -8.56
C PRO A 29 -14.12 -2.25 -8.03
N ASP A 30 -14.36 -3.55 -7.88
CA ASP A 30 -15.58 -4.12 -7.32
C ASP A 30 -15.48 -4.38 -5.80
N ASP A 31 -14.36 -4.03 -5.15
CA ASP A 31 -14.17 -4.26 -3.71
C ASP A 31 -15.10 -3.34 -2.88
N PRO A 32 -15.90 -3.89 -1.96
CA PRO A 32 -16.78 -3.10 -1.09
C PRO A 32 -16.01 -2.23 -0.07
N ASN A 33 -14.72 -2.47 0.16
CA ASN A 33 -13.86 -1.69 1.06
C ASN A 33 -13.12 -0.55 0.37
N LEU A 34 -13.35 -0.39 -0.94
CA LEU A 34 -12.85 0.73 -1.73
C LEU A 34 -13.45 2.04 -1.19
N SER A 35 -12.70 2.67 -0.29
CA SER A 35 -13.20 3.73 0.59
C SER A 35 -13.25 5.09 -0.10
N ALA A 36 -12.58 5.23 -1.23
CA ALA A 36 -12.68 6.41 -2.08
C ALA A 36 -12.10 6.10 -3.44
N CYS A 37 -12.81 6.42 -4.51
CA CYS A 37 -12.22 6.68 -5.82
C CYS A 37 -12.78 8.01 -6.29
N VAL A 38 -11.99 9.08 -6.20
CA VAL A 38 -12.41 10.37 -6.74
C VAL A 38 -11.96 10.42 -8.19
N GLN A 39 -12.88 10.20 -9.11
CA GLN A 39 -12.66 10.49 -10.53
C GLN A 39 -12.49 12.01 -10.69
N GLY A 40 -11.26 12.44 -10.97
CA GLY A 40 -10.98 13.81 -11.37
C GLY A 40 -11.56 14.12 -12.74
N GLY A 41 -12.86 14.43 -12.83
CA GLY A 41 -13.51 15.23 -13.88
C GLY A 41 -13.34 14.89 -15.38
N GLY A 42 -12.57 13.89 -15.78
CA GLY A 42 -12.28 13.63 -17.20
C GLY A 42 -11.44 12.38 -17.42
N GLY A 43 -12.12 11.23 -17.54
CA GLY A 43 -11.52 9.94 -17.85
C GLY A 43 -10.74 9.33 -16.68
N ASP A 44 -10.80 8.00 -16.54
CA ASP A 44 -10.23 7.20 -15.44
C ASP A 44 -8.71 7.36 -15.17
N SER A 45 -8.04 8.27 -15.88
CA SER A 45 -6.61 8.51 -15.87
C SER A 45 -6.12 9.44 -14.75
N GLN A 46 -6.99 10.10 -13.99
CA GLN A 46 -6.60 10.98 -12.87
C GLN A 46 -7.29 10.64 -11.54
N ALA A 47 -7.83 9.42 -11.43
CA ALA A 47 -8.51 9.01 -10.20
C ALA A 47 -7.49 8.71 -9.08
N SER A 48 -7.78 9.23 -7.89
CA SER A 48 -7.12 8.82 -6.65
C SER A 48 -8.03 7.84 -5.92
N CYS A 49 -7.50 6.66 -5.57
CA CYS A 49 -8.25 5.60 -4.92
C CYS A 49 -7.57 5.10 -3.65
N VAL A 50 -8.35 4.70 -2.65
CA VAL A 50 -7.85 4.04 -1.44
C VAL A 50 -8.71 2.82 -1.13
N ASP A 51 -8.06 1.68 -1.01
CA ASP A 51 -8.65 0.41 -0.62
C ASP A 51 -8.02 -0.08 0.68
N LYS A 52 -8.87 -0.33 1.68
CA LYS A 52 -8.48 -0.74 3.02
C LYS A 52 -8.65 -2.26 3.14
N GLU A 53 -7.81 -2.89 3.95
CA GLU A 53 -7.78 -4.33 4.21
C GLU A 53 -7.15 -5.21 3.10
N GLN A 54 -6.27 -4.63 2.28
CA GLN A 54 -5.55 -5.40 1.26
C GLN A 54 -4.44 -6.29 1.85
N LEU A 55 -4.58 -7.61 1.68
CA LEU A 55 -3.61 -8.61 2.18
C LEU A 55 -2.25 -8.56 1.46
N GLN A 56 -2.19 -7.91 0.30
CA GLN A 56 -0.94 -7.66 -0.43
C GLN A 56 -0.05 -6.62 0.28
N CYS A 57 -0.66 -5.80 1.13
CA CYS A 57 0.01 -4.78 1.91
C CYS A 57 0.04 -5.16 3.40
N GLN A 58 1.20 -5.17 4.06
CA GLN A 58 1.27 -5.34 5.52
C GLN A 58 0.61 -4.16 6.23
N THR A 59 0.68 -2.98 5.62
CA THR A 59 -0.02 -1.76 6.01
C THR A 59 -1.54 -1.86 5.85
N ARG A 60 -2.00 -2.91 5.15
CA ARG A 60 -3.39 -3.17 4.78
C ARG A 60 -4.05 -2.04 4.01
N THR A 61 -3.29 -1.16 3.38
CA THR A 61 -3.85 -0.05 2.61
C THR A 61 -3.18 0.00 1.25
N CYS A 62 -3.97 -0.17 0.20
CA CYS A 62 -3.54 -0.04 -1.19
C CYS A 62 -4.13 1.26 -1.75
N GLY A 63 -3.27 2.10 -2.31
CA GLY A 63 -3.64 3.42 -2.79
C GLY A 63 -3.22 3.65 -4.23
N LYS A 64 -4.01 4.41 -4.98
CA LYS A 64 -3.63 4.99 -6.26
C LYS A 64 -3.72 6.51 -6.15
N TYR A 65 -2.69 7.23 -6.59
CA TYR A 65 -2.65 8.69 -6.49
C TYR A 65 -2.59 9.32 -7.88
N GLN A 66 -3.56 10.19 -8.22
CA GLN A 66 -3.60 10.95 -9.48
C GLN A 66 -3.28 10.15 -10.75
N GLY A 67 -3.84 8.94 -10.88
CA GLY A 67 -3.61 8.13 -12.08
C GLY A 67 -2.36 7.24 -12.06
N SER A 68 -1.58 7.24 -10.97
CA SER A 68 -0.46 6.32 -10.79
C SER A 68 -0.86 4.85 -10.90
N GLU A 69 0.13 3.97 -10.97
CA GLU A 69 -0.13 2.56 -10.63
C GLU A 69 -0.47 2.45 -9.13
N PRO A 70 -1.29 1.47 -8.71
CA PRO A 70 -1.61 1.29 -7.30
C PRO A 70 -0.41 0.76 -6.51
N PHE A 71 -0.24 1.26 -5.30
CA PHE A 71 0.86 0.94 -4.40
C PHE A 71 0.40 0.89 -2.95
N CYS A 72 1.09 0.10 -2.13
CA CYS A 72 0.83 0.02 -0.71
C CYS A 72 1.23 1.32 -0.02
N THR A 73 0.36 1.82 0.85
CA THR A 73 0.51 3.12 1.52
C THR A 73 0.14 3.00 3.00
N ILE A 74 0.41 4.03 3.79
CA ILE A 74 -0.03 4.18 5.19
C ILE A 74 -0.70 5.53 5.36
N GLU A 75 -1.57 5.65 6.36
CA GLU A 75 -2.05 6.96 6.82
C GLU A 75 -0.89 7.73 7.46
N CYS A 76 -0.82 9.04 7.18
CA CYS A 76 0.22 9.93 7.65
C CYS A 76 -0.37 11.26 8.12
N SER A 77 0.33 11.95 9.02
CA SER A 77 -0.04 13.30 9.48
C SER A 77 0.89 14.38 8.89
N SER A 78 2.11 13.99 8.52
CA SER A 78 3.16 14.87 8.02
C SER A 78 4.10 14.13 7.07
N ASP A 79 4.88 14.87 6.27
CA ASP A 79 5.86 14.28 5.34
C ASP A 79 6.94 13.45 6.08
N GLU A 80 7.19 13.71 7.37
CA GLU A 80 8.15 12.96 8.20
C GLU A 80 7.68 11.52 8.50
N ASP A 81 6.37 11.27 8.41
CA ASP A 81 5.79 9.93 8.59
C ASP A 81 6.01 9.03 7.36
N CYS A 82 6.45 9.61 6.24
CA CYS A 82 6.60 8.94 4.96
C CYS A 82 8.08 8.79 4.60
N PRO A 83 8.74 7.67 4.94
CA PRO A 83 10.11 7.43 4.49
C PRO A 83 10.13 7.45 2.96
N ASP A 84 11.06 8.18 2.35
CA ASP A 84 11.20 8.30 0.88
C ASP A 84 9.94 8.78 0.11
N GLY A 85 9.00 9.42 0.79
CA GLY A 85 7.77 9.94 0.18
C GLY A 85 7.33 11.28 0.77
N VAL A 86 6.08 11.61 0.52
CA VAL A 86 5.39 12.78 1.06
C VAL A 86 3.98 12.42 1.48
N CYS A 87 3.47 13.10 2.50
CA CYS A 87 2.13 12.90 3.01
C CYS A 87 1.13 13.71 2.18
N ARG A 88 0.23 13.03 1.49
CA ARG A 88 -0.73 13.67 0.58
C ARG A 88 -2.13 13.16 0.78
N GLU A 89 -3.08 14.06 0.64
CA GLU A 89 -4.48 13.72 0.62
C GLU A 89 -4.85 13.13 -0.74
N PHE A 90 -5.40 11.92 -0.75
CA PHE A 90 -5.85 11.26 -1.99
C PHE A 90 -7.18 11.88 -2.45
N VAL A 91 -8.03 12.23 -1.49
CA VAL A 91 -9.31 12.90 -1.68
C VAL A 91 -9.24 14.26 -1.01
N MET A 92 -9.35 15.34 -1.78
CA MET A 92 -9.39 16.69 -1.20
C MET A 92 -10.51 16.79 -0.16
N LEU A 93 -10.18 17.27 1.05
CA LEU A 93 -11.11 17.50 2.17
C LEU A 93 -11.67 16.24 2.86
N SER A 94 -11.09 15.06 2.62
CA SER A 94 -11.35 13.86 3.44
C SER A 94 -10.82 13.98 4.87
N GLY A 95 -9.78 14.80 5.10
CA GLY A 95 -9.05 14.89 6.35
C GLY A 95 -8.09 13.71 6.59
N VAL A 96 -7.95 12.79 5.63
CA VAL A 96 -7.08 11.62 5.72
C VAL A 96 -6.00 11.72 4.65
N SER A 97 -4.75 11.77 5.09
CA SER A 97 -3.59 11.78 4.21
C SER A 97 -2.89 10.43 4.23
N HIS A 98 -2.28 10.10 3.11
CA HIS A 98 -1.56 8.86 2.90
C HIS A 98 -0.18 9.14 2.30
N CYS A 99 0.77 8.27 2.58
CA CYS A 99 2.11 8.40 2.01
C CYS A 99 2.09 8.14 0.50
N VAL A 100 2.74 9.01 -0.26
CA VAL A 100 2.94 8.87 -1.70
C VAL A 100 4.43 8.90 -1.97
N SER A 101 4.94 7.89 -2.69
CA SER A 101 6.35 7.82 -3.06
C SER A 101 6.75 9.07 -3.84
N ASN A 102 7.96 9.59 -3.59
CA ASN A 102 8.51 10.71 -4.36
C ASN A 102 8.64 10.40 -5.86
N THR A 103 8.63 9.13 -6.26
CA THR A 103 8.62 8.73 -7.68
C THR A 103 7.28 8.93 -8.37
N VAL A 104 6.18 9.02 -7.59
CA VAL A 104 4.82 9.18 -8.10
C VAL A 104 4.41 10.65 -8.20
N VAL A 105 5.03 11.53 -7.39
CA VAL A 105 4.71 12.97 -7.33
C VAL A 105 5.54 13.81 -8.34
N GLN A 106 6.36 13.17 -9.19
CA GLN A 106 7.25 13.83 -10.16
C GLN A 106 6.58 14.13 -11.50
#